data_AF-A0A442EBS1-F1
#
_entry.id   AF-A0A442EBS1-F1
#
_cell.length_a   1.000
_cell.length_b   1.000
_cell.length_c   1.000
_cell.angle_alpha   90.00
_cell.angle_beta   90.00
_cell.angle_gamma   90.00
#
_symmetry.space_group_name_H-M   'P 1'
#
loop_
_entity.id
_entity.type
_entity.pdbx_description
1 polymer ?
#
loop_
_entity_poly.entity_id
_entity_poly.type
_entity_poly.pdbx_seq_one_letter_code
_entity_poly.pdbx_strand_id
1 'polypeptide(L)'
;MATPIQQLTNQVDDNPGPKYQPPWDFLPVDTNTGVGGKYIYIGYILGDSNPVTTINFVAYGQAQANPPPGWNWTGQDLKQGAGGKFIYMIWKNGEPGKQPITALQLLVTNQSSPPYIAGYQAINQDLNQGAGGPYIWPYYSTTVQMQAKEEAILVKE
;
A
#
# COMPACT_ATOMS: atom_id res chain seq x y z
N MET A 1 -8.61 14.87 15.33
CA MET A 1 -8.74 14.58 13.88
C MET A 1 -7.78 13.45 13.55
N ALA A 2 -8.05 12.67 12.50
CA ALA A 2 -7.13 11.62 12.07
C ALA A 2 -5.83 12.24 11.55
N THR A 3 -4.68 11.77 12.03
CA THR A 3 -3.38 12.22 11.49
C THR A 3 -3.19 11.63 10.09
N PRO A 4 -2.90 12.45 9.08
CA PRO A 4 -2.77 11.97 7.70
C PRO A 4 -1.45 11.25 7.48
N ILE A 5 -1.39 10.48 6.40
CA ILE A 5 -0.16 9.89 5.89
C ILE A 5 0.67 11.00 5.27
N GLN A 6 1.89 11.15 5.75
CA GLN A 6 2.86 12.13 5.25
C GLN A 6 3.73 11.55 4.15
N GLN A 7 4.28 10.37 4.39
CA GLN A 7 5.24 9.72 3.51
C GLN A 7 4.87 8.26 3.31
N LEU A 8 5.26 7.74 2.15
CA LEU A 8 5.08 6.34 1.76
C LEU A 8 6.42 5.76 1.32
N THR A 9 6.61 4.47 1.59
CA THR A 9 7.77 3.70 1.16
C THR A 9 7.40 2.26 0.88
N ASN A 10 8.36 1.48 0.39
CA ASN A 10 8.27 0.03 0.29
C ASN A 10 9.44 -0.61 1.02
N GLN A 11 9.18 -1.73 1.68
CA GLN A 11 10.22 -2.59 2.24
C GLN A 11 10.16 -3.93 1.53
N VAL A 12 11.32 -4.40 1.06
CA VAL A 12 11.49 -5.64 0.31
C VAL A 12 12.41 -6.56 1.09
N ASP A 13 11.99 -7.81 1.28
CA ASP A 13 12.80 -8.80 1.99
C ASP A 13 12.66 -10.20 1.37
N ASP A 14 13.60 -11.07 1.77
CA ASP A 14 13.57 -12.50 1.48
C ASP A 14 12.77 -13.30 2.52
N ASN A 15 12.48 -12.68 3.68
CA ASN A 15 11.76 -13.32 4.77
C ASN A 15 10.41 -12.63 5.03
N PRO A 16 9.40 -13.38 5.50
CA PRO A 16 8.09 -12.83 5.80
C PRO A 16 8.11 -11.84 6.95
N GLY A 17 7.16 -10.92 6.90
CA GLY A 17 6.87 -9.89 7.89
C GLY A 17 7.58 -8.57 7.57
N PRO A 18 6.89 -7.43 7.71
CA PRO A 18 7.59 -6.16 7.68
C PRO A 18 8.53 -6.12 8.89
N LYS A 19 9.78 -5.77 8.64
CA LYS A 19 10.78 -5.56 9.68
C LYS A 19 10.60 -4.16 10.25
N TYR A 20 10.64 -4.09 11.57
CA TYR A 20 10.63 -2.82 12.29
C TYR A 20 11.79 -1.94 11.81
N GLN A 21 11.47 -0.76 11.29
CA GLN A 21 12.44 0.15 10.72
C GLN A 21 12.02 1.60 10.99
N PRO A 22 12.32 2.15 12.19
CA PRO A 22 12.01 3.54 12.50
C PRO A 22 12.57 4.51 11.46
N PRO A 23 11.82 5.58 11.11
CA PRO A 23 10.54 6.00 11.69
C PRO A 23 9.30 5.35 11.02
N TRP A 24 9.46 4.30 10.22
CA TRP A 24 8.39 3.72 9.41
C TRP A 24 7.56 2.69 10.18
N ASP A 25 6.25 2.83 10.06
CA ASP A 25 5.28 1.76 10.28
C ASP A 25 4.94 1.09 8.94
N PHE A 26 4.40 -0.13 8.99
CA PHE A 26 4.10 -0.91 7.79
C PHE A 26 2.74 -1.59 7.87
N LEU A 27 2.04 -1.61 6.72
CA LEU A 27 0.89 -2.47 6.55
C LEU A 27 1.30 -3.94 6.71
N PRO A 28 0.50 -4.78 7.38
CA PRO A 28 0.87 -6.16 7.67
C PRO A 28 0.78 -7.08 6.45
N VAL A 29 0.10 -6.65 5.38
CA VAL A 29 -0.17 -7.48 4.21
C VAL A 29 1.01 -7.41 3.25
N ASP A 30 1.56 -8.58 2.93
CA ASP A 30 2.51 -8.75 1.84
C ASP A 30 1.77 -8.54 0.51
N THR A 31 2.26 -7.62 -0.31
CA THR A 31 1.65 -7.37 -1.61
C THR A 31 1.72 -8.59 -2.53
N ASN A 32 2.60 -9.58 -2.29
CA ASN A 32 2.71 -10.83 -3.04
C ASN A 32 2.00 -12.03 -2.38
N THR A 33 1.06 -11.76 -1.45
CA THR A 33 0.32 -12.82 -0.76
C THR A 33 -0.31 -13.81 -1.75
N GLY A 34 0.03 -15.09 -1.60
CA GLY A 34 -0.54 -16.19 -2.38
C GLY A 34 0.08 -16.44 -3.77
N VAL A 35 1.06 -15.64 -4.19
CA VAL A 35 1.74 -15.79 -5.49
C VAL A 35 3.25 -16.04 -5.40
N GLY A 36 3.83 -15.93 -4.20
CA GLY A 36 5.27 -16.09 -3.98
C GLY A 36 6.08 -14.90 -4.50
N GLY A 37 7.40 -15.03 -4.55
CA GLY A 37 8.32 -13.91 -4.84
C GLY A 37 8.88 -13.27 -3.58
N LYS A 38 9.31 -12.01 -3.68
CA LYS A 38 9.80 -11.24 -2.52
C LYS A 38 8.65 -10.88 -1.59
N TYR A 39 8.92 -10.76 -0.29
CA TYR A 39 7.98 -10.17 0.64
C TYR A 39 8.06 -8.66 0.53
N ILE A 40 6.96 -8.01 0.16
CA ILE A 40 6.94 -6.56 -0.08
C ILE A 40 5.82 -5.91 0.72
N TYR A 41 6.20 -4.97 1.58
CA TYR A 41 5.28 -4.25 2.46
C TYR A 41 5.24 -2.77 2.12
N ILE A 42 4.07 -2.16 2.28
CA ILE A 42 3.88 -0.71 2.14
C ILE A 42 4.10 -0.06 3.50
N GLY A 43 5.10 0.82 3.55
CA GLY A 43 5.43 1.58 4.74
C GLY A 43 4.86 2.99 4.69
N TYR A 44 4.64 3.58 5.87
CA TYR A 44 4.10 4.93 6.02
C TYR A 44 4.68 5.66 7.22
N ILE A 45 4.65 6.99 7.16
CA ILE A 45 4.84 7.89 8.29
C ILE A 45 3.61 8.79 8.36
N LEU A 46 3.07 9.00 9.55
CA LEU A 46 1.96 9.93 9.79
C LEU A 46 2.47 11.32 10.12
N GLY A 47 1.80 12.36 9.63
CA GLY A 47 2.14 13.75 9.91
C GLY A 47 1.41 14.75 9.01
N ASP A 48 1.16 15.95 9.54
CA ASP A 48 0.35 16.98 8.87
C ASP A 48 1.11 17.81 7.82
N SER A 49 2.45 17.75 7.80
CA SER A 49 3.26 18.59 6.91
C SER A 49 3.35 17.99 5.51
N ASN A 50 2.71 18.64 4.53
CA ASN A 50 2.64 18.21 3.13
C ASN A 50 2.14 16.76 2.96
N PRO A 51 0.90 16.44 3.43
CA PRO A 51 0.42 15.07 3.48
C PRO A 51 0.12 14.50 2.10
N VAL A 52 0.09 13.18 2.01
CA VAL A 52 -0.38 12.45 0.84
C VAL A 52 -1.87 12.75 0.64
N THR A 53 -2.21 13.17 -0.57
CA THR A 53 -3.57 13.60 -0.95
C THR A 53 -4.17 12.74 -2.06
N THR A 54 -3.31 12.06 -2.83
CA THR A 54 -3.70 11.09 -3.85
C THR A 54 -2.72 9.93 -3.83
N ILE A 55 -3.23 8.71 -3.93
CA ILE A 55 -2.46 7.48 -4.12
C ILE A 55 -3.10 6.66 -5.23
N ASN A 56 -2.29 5.95 -6.00
CA ASN A 56 -2.76 4.99 -6.98
C ASN A 56 -1.77 3.84 -7.13
N PHE A 57 -2.22 2.75 -7.73
CA PHE A 57 -1.38 1.62 -8.13
C PHE A 57 -1.53 1.44 -9.64
N VAL A 58 -0.41 1.36 -10.34
CA VAL A 58 -0.37 1.32 -11.80
C VAL A 58 0.30 0.05 -12.28
N ALA A 59 -0.38 -0.67 -13.17
CA ALA A 59 0.10 -1.91 -13.75
C ALA A 59 0.66 -1.72 -15.17
N TYR A 60 1.80 -2.34 -15.44
CA TYR A 60 2.47 -2.30 -16.74
C TYR A 60 2.81 -3.71 -17.22
N GLY A 61 2.94 -3.86 -18.55
CA GLY A 61 3.43 -5.09 -19.16
C GLY A 61 4.95 -5.28 -19.07
N GLN A 62 5.68 -4.25 -18.65
CA GLN A 62 7.14 -4.25 -18.54
C GLN A 62 7.58 -3.33 -17.39
N ALA A 63 8.77 -3.58 -16.85
CA ALA A 63 9.34 -2.75 -15.80
C ALA A 63 9.45 -1.28 -16.23
N GLN A 64 9.20 -0.38 -15.29
CA GLN A 64 9.29 1.06 -15.49
C GLN A 64 10.52 1.61 -14.77
N ALA A 65 11.12 2.66 -15.35
CA ALA A 65 12.25 3.36 -14.75
C ALA A 65 11.86 4.70 -14.11
N ASN A 66 10.68 5.23 -14.42
CA ASN A 66 10.19 6.52 -13.93
C ASN A 66 8.68 6.45 -13.65
N PRO A 67 8.15 7.24 -12.69
CA PRO A 67 6.72 7.34 -12.49
C PRO A 67 6.10 8.23 -13.57
N PRO A 68 4.76 8.24 -13.71
CA PRO A 68 4.08 9.25 -14.51
C PRO A 68 4.48 10.68 -14.07
N PRO A 69 4.55 11.67 -14.98
CA PRO A 69 4.93 13.03 -14.63
C PRO A 69 4.13 13.62 -13.48
N GLY A 70 4.82 14.20 -12.50
CA GLY A 70 4.20 14.82 -11.32
C GLY A 70 3.72 13.83 -10.25
N TRP A 71 4.13 12.55 -10.33
CA TRP A 71 3.89 11.56 -9.29
C TRP A 71 5.19 11.18 -8.56
N ASN A 72 5.07 10.95 -7.26
CA ASN A 72 6.10 10.35 -6.44
C ASN A 72 5.96 8.82 -6.48
N TRP A 73 7.08 8.12 -6.32
CA TRP A 73 7.14 6.67 -6.17
C TRP A 73 8.46 6.25 -5.52
N THR A 74 8.60 4.97 -5.19
CA THR A 74 9.88 4.37 -4.75
C THR A 74 10.66 3.72 -5.90
N GLY A 75 10.03 3.54 -7.07
CA GLY A 75 10.54 2.70 -8.16
C GLY A 75 10.44 1.20 -7.89
N GLN A 76 9.88 0.79 -6.75
CA GLN A 76 9.74 -0.62 -6.40
C GLN A 76 8.61 -1.28 -7.18
N ASP A 77 8.94 -2.34 -7.92
CA ASP A 77 7.94 -3.27 -8.42
C ASP A 77 7.40 -4.09 -7.26
N LEU A 78 6.13 -3.89 -6.93
CA LEU A 78 5.46 -4.63 -5.86
C LEU A 78 5.36 -6.12 -6.19
N LYS A 79 5.53 -6.53 -7.46
CA LYS A 79 5.46 -7.92 -7.92
C LYS A 79 6.82 -8.58 -8.14
N GLN A 80 7.88 -8.02 -7.55
CA GLN A 80 9.22 -8.56 -7.73
C GLN A 80 9.29 -10.06 -7.36
N GLY A 81 9.52 -10.89 -8.38
CA GLY A 81 9.64 -12.35 -8.23
C GLY A 81 8.31 -13.12 -8.22
N ALA A 82 7.15 -12.45 -8.24
CA ALA A 82 5.83 -13.08 -8.29
C ALA A 82 5.37 -13.40 -9.73
N GLY A 83 5.95 -12.73 -10.73
CA GLY A 83 5.49 -12.78 -12.12
C GLY A 83 4.24 -11.93 -12.35
N GLY A 84 3.63 -12.02 -13.53
CA GLY A 84 2.47 -11.21 -13.90
C GLY A 84 2.81 -9.79 -14.36
N LYS A 85 1.98 -8.81 -13.98
CA LYS A 85 2.21 -7.39 -14.28
C LYS A 85 3.25 -6.78 -13.35
N PHE A 86 3.97 -5.78 -13.84
CA PHE A 86 4.80 -4.92 -13.01
C PHE A 86 3.88 -3.86 -12.39
N ILE A 87 3.82 -3.81 -11.07
CA ILE A 87 2.86 -2.93 -10.37
C ILE A 87 3.61 -2.00 -9.44
N TYR A 88 3.34 -0.71 -9.58
CA TYR A 88 4.01 0.34 -8.81
C TYR A 88 3.01 1.16 -7.99
N MET A 89 3.37 1.45 -6.75
CA MET A 89 2.68 2.44 -5.92
C MET A 89 3.16 3.84 -6.31
N ILE A 90 2.21 4.72 -6.62
CA ILE A 90 2.46 6.13 -6.94
C ILE A 90 1.59 7.02 -6.06
N TRP A 91 2.09 8.19 -5.68
CA TRP A 91 1.30 9.15 -4.89
C TRP A 91 1.66 10.60 -5.18
N LYS A 92 0.85 11.51 -4.64
CA LYS A 92 1.06 12.95 -4.65
C LYS A 92 0.78 13.56 -3.29
N ASN A 93 1.44 14.67 -3.00
CA ASN A 93 1.33 15.39 -1.75
C ASN A 93 0.74 16.78 -1.97
N GLY A 94 -0.05 17.26 -1.00
CA GLY A 94 -0.47 18.66 -0.92
C GLY A 94 -1.26 19.20 -2.12
N GLU A 95 -1.99 18.36 -2.87
CA GLU A 95 -2.76 18.82 -4.02
C GLU A 95 -3.90 19.78 -3.58
N PRO A 96 -4.05 20.97 -4.20
CA PRO A 96 -5.11 21.91 -3.85
C PRO A 96 -6.51 21.29 -3.96
N GLY A 97 -7.35 21.48 -2.94
CA GLY A 97 -8.73 21.00 -2.92
C GLY A 97 -8.88 19.49 -2.67
N LYS A 98 -7.80 18.75 -2.40
CA LYS A 98 -7.84 17.34 -2.02
C LYS A 98 -7.73 17.18 -0.51
N GLN A 99 -8.55 16.29 0.04
CA GLN A 99 -8.46 15.92 1.45
C GLN A 99 -7.25 15.00 1.67
N PRO A 100 -6.48 15.19 2.75
CA PRO A 100 -5.40 14.27 3.11
C PRO A 100 -5.88 12.84 3.31
N ILE A 101 -5.09 11.87 2.85
CA ILE A 101 -5.33 10.46 3.10
C ILE A 101 -4.88 10.15 4.53
N THR A 102 -5.79 9.56 5.31
CA THR A 102 -5.62 9.28 6.73
C THR A 102 -5.50 7.81 7.06
N ALA A 103 -5.82 6.92 6.12
CA ALA A 103 -5.58 5.49 6.26
C ALA A 103 -5.34 4.82 4.91
N LEU A 104 -4.55 3.74 4.93
CA LEU A 104 -4.41 2.78 3.85
C LEU A 104 -4.64 1.38 4.39
N GLN A 105 -5.17 0.49 3.56
CA GLN A 105 -5.20 -0.93 3.83
C GLN A 105 -5.14 -1.73 2.54
N LEU A 106 -4.73 -2.98 2.65
CA LEU A 106 -4.80 -3.97 1.58
C LEU A 106 -5.73 -5.08 2.01
N LEU A 107 -6.66 -5.47 1.15
CA LEU A 107 -7.56 -6.61 1.39
C LEU A 107 -7.19 -7.76 0.46
N VAL A 108 -6.82 -8.90 1.05
CA VAL A 108 -6.66 -10.16 0.32
C VAL A 108 -8.01 -10.87 0.27
N THR A 109 -8.47 -11.26 -0.92
CA THR A 109 -9.79 -11.90 -1.11
C THR A 109 -9.82 -12.74 -2.38
N ASN A 110 -10.79 -13.66 -2.48
CA ASN A 110 -11.07 -14.40 -3.72
C ASN A 110 -12.07 -13.68 -4.63
N GLN A 111 -12.48 -12.46 -4.28
CA GLN A 111 -13.43 -11.67 -5.06
C GLN A 111 -12.72 -10.85 -6.14
N SER A 112 -13.16 -11.03 -7.39
CA SER A 112 -12.62 -10.35 -8.58
C SER A 112 -12.99 -8.87 -8.69
N SER A 113 -13.65 -8.33 -7.68
CA SER A 113 -13.97 -6.91 -7.52
C SER A 113 -13.78 -6.51 -6.06
N PRO A 114 -13.28 -5.30 -5.76
CA PRO A 114 -13.08 -4.84 -4.41
C PRO A 114 -14.41 -4.76 -3.63
N PRO A 115 -14.55 -5.48 -2.52
CA PRO A 115 -15.72 -5.37 -1.65
C PRO A 115 -15.87 -3.96 -1.07
N TYR A 116 -17.11 -3.56 -0.80
CA TYR A 116 -17.34 -2.31 -0.08
C TYR A 116 -16.82 -2.41 1.36
N ILE A 117 -16.05 -1.40 1.77
CA ILE A 117 -15.61 -1.23 3.16
C ILE A 117 -16.06 0.15 3.62
N ALA A 118 -16.84 0.20 4.70
CA ALA A 118 -17.35 1.46 5.22
C ALA A 118 -16.21 2.43 5.56
N GLY A 119 -16.32 3.66 5.07
CA GLY A 119 -15.32 4.71 5.28
C GLY A 119 -14.06 4.62 4.41
N TYR A 120 -13.96 3.62 3.53
CA TYR A 120 -12.83 3.47 2.61
C TYR A 120 -13.25 3.59 1.15
N GLN A 121 -12.33 4.07 0.33
CA GLN A 121 -12.44 4.11 -1.13
C GLN A 121 -11.49 3.07 -1.72
N ALA A 122 -12.03 2.18 -2.55
CA ALA A 122 -11.24 1.17 -3.24
C ALA A 122 -10.42 1.80 -4.37
N ILE A 123 -9.18 1.35 -4.52
CA ILE A 123 -8.36 1.60 -5.69
C ILE A 123 -8.53 0.38 -6.58
N ASN A 124 -9.18 0.55 -7.73
CA ASN A 124 -9.56 -0.54 -8.64
C ASN A 124 -8.36 -1.09 -9.44
N GLN A 125 -7.32 -1.50 -8.73
CA GLN A 125 -6.14 -2.16 -9.26
C GLN A 125 -5.83 -3.38 -8.39
N ASP A 126 -6.00 -4.57 -8.96
CA ASP A 126 -5.58 -5.81 -8.32
C ASP A 126 -4.05 -5.83 -8.24
N LEU A 127 -3.49 -5.96 -7.04
CA LEU A 127 -2.06 -6.06 -6.88
C LEU A 127 -1.51 -7.42 -7.31
N ASN A 128 -2.30 -8.47 -7.51
CA ASN A 128 -1.81 -9.74 -8.06
C ASN A 128 -2.11 -9.92 -9.56
N GLN A 129 -2.40 -8.82 -10.27
CA GLN A 129 -2.86 -8.89 -11.65
C GLN A 129 -1.87 -9.68 -12.54
N GLY A 130 -2.35 -10.80 -13.06
CA GLY A 130 -1.59 -11.67 -13.97
C GLY A 130 -0.59 -12.61 -13.31
N ALA A 131 -0.41 -12.57 -11.98
CA ALA A 131 0.41 -13.52 -11.23
C ALA A 131 -0.38 -14.79 -10.84
N GLY A 132 -1.72 -14.72 -10.86
CA GLY A 132 -2.60 -15.77 -10.32
C GLY A 132 -2.86 -15.56 -8.83
N GLY A 133 -3.40 -16.57 -8.13
CA GLY A 133 -3.66 -16.49 -6.69
C GLY A 133 -4.87 -15.62 -6.31
N PRO A 134 -4.96 -15.19 -5.03
CA PRO A 134 -6.04 -14.31 -4.56
C PRO A 134 -5.86 -12.88 -5.09
N TYR A 135 -6.96 -12.14 -5.15
CA TYR A 135 -6.95 -10.70 -5.44
C TYR A 135 -6.45 -9.93 -4.22
N ILE A 136 -5.72 -8.86 -4.47
CA ILE A 136 -5.29 -7.92 -3.43
C ILE A 136 -5.75 -6.52 -3.82
N TRP A 137 -6.72 -5.99 -3.08
CA TRP A 137 -7.33 -4.69 -3.34
C TRP A 137 -6.80 -3.63 -2.37
N PRO A 138 -6.16 -2.56 -2.86
CA PRO A 138 -5.80 -1.42 -2.04
C PRO A 138 -7.00 -0.51 -1.77
N TYR A 139 -7.04 0.06 -0.57
CA TYR A 139 -8.03 1.07 -0.19
C TYR A 139 -7.34 2.23 0.50
N TYR A 140 -7.93 3.41 0.37
CA TYR A 140 -7.58 4.57 1.18
C TYR A 140 -8.81 5.17 1.87
N SER A 141 -8.58 5.93 2.93
CA SER A 141 -9.60 6.75 3.57
C SER A 141 -9.08 8.16 3.81
N THR A 142 -9.98 9.13 3.84
CA THR A 142 -9.73 10.50 4.28
C THR A 142 -10.48 10.84 5.58
N THR A 143 -11.20 9.87 6.13
CA THR A 143 -12.08 10.04 7.30
C THR A 143 -11.81 9.03 8.40
N VAL A 144 -11.33 7.83 8.05
CA VAL A 144 -10.92 6.77 8.99
C VAL A 144 -9.46 6.98 9.39
N GLN A 145 -9.14 6.69 10.65
CA GLN A 145 -7.78 6.74 11.15
C GLN A 145 -6.98 5.50 10.73
N MET A 146 -5.70 5.69 10.46
CA MET A 146 -4.77 4.58 10.27
C MET A 146 -4.82 3.69 11.51
N GLN A 147 -5.22 2.43 11.34
CA GLN A 147 -5.16 1.46 12.40
C GLN A 147 -3.70 1.02 12.53
N ALA A 148 -2.99 1.61 13.48
CA ALA A 148 -1.75 1.00 13.97
C ALA A 148 -2.11 -0.38 14.54
N LYS A 149 -1.22 -1.38 14.43
CA LYS A 149 -1.43 -2.67 15.06
C LYS A 149 -1.65 -2.50 16.57
N GLU A 150 -2.90 -2.57 17.03
CA GLU A 150 -3.24 -3.04 18.38
C GLU A 150 -3.14 -4.57 18.38
N GLU A 151 -1.94 -5.13 18.24
CA GLU A 151 -1.60 -6.55 18.46
C GLU A 151 -0.08 -6.69 18.22
N ALA A 152 0.78 -6.46 19.22
CA ALA A 152 1.27 -7.53 20.10
C ALA A 152 1.74 -7.01 21.48
N ILE A 153 0.83 -6.48 22.31
CA ILE A 153 0.98 -6.50 23.78
C ILE A 153 -0.21 -7.28 24.32
N LEU A 154 -0.21 -8.59 24.07
CA LEU A 154 -0.98 -9.54 24.88
C LEU A 154 -0.32 -10.93 24.86
N VAL A 155 0.96 -11.00 25.27
CA VAL A 155 1.47 -12.12 26.07
C VAL A 155 2.56 -11.55 26.99
N LYS A 156 2.12 -10.86 28.04
CA LYS A 156 2.84 -10.78 29.30
C LYS A 156 1.89 -11.30 30.37
N GLU A 157 1.85 -12.61 30.55
CA GLU A 157 1.81 -13.31 31.83
C GLU A 157 2.53 -14.65 31.64
#